data_AF-K6U4X8-F1
#
_entry.id   AF-K6U4X8-F1
#
_cell.length_a   1.000
_cell.length_b   1.000
_cell.length_c   1.000
_cell.angle_alpha   90.00
_cell.angle_beta   90.00
_cell.angle_gamma   90.00
#
_symmetry.space_group_name_H-M   'P 1'
#
loop_
_entity.id
_entity.type
_entity.pdbx_description
1 polymer ?
#
loop_
_entity_poly.entity_id
_entity_poly.type
_entity_poly.pdbx_seq_one_letter_code
_entity_poly.pdbx_strand_id
1 'polypeptide(L)'
;SVIIGTHGIFSEEILKSAEMIFGIQDNVGAVTFKPGEGIEGLVEKYNTLIGKLDSTDGVLFMVDLFGGSPFNAASIIAMQHENMEIVTGVN
;
A
#
# COMPACT_ATOMS: atom_id res chain seq x y z
N SER A 1 4.95 0.63 -9.57
CA SER A 1 3.55 0.45 -9.14
C SER A 1 3.23 1.31 -7.91
N VAL A 2 1.95 1.49 -7.57
CA VAL A 2 1.51 2.18 -6.35
C VAL A 2 0.72 1.21 -5.47
N ILE A 3 1.00 1.19 -4.17
CA ILE A 3 0.23 0.40 -3.21
C ILE A 3 -0.26 1.28 -2.07
N ILE A 4 -1.57 1.32 -1.85
CA ILE A 4 -2.19 2.10 -0.78
C ILE A 4 -2.48 1.19 0.40
N GLY A 5 -1.94 1.49 1.57
CA GLY A 5 -2.08 0.67 2.78
C GLY A 5 -2.60 1.48 3.97
N THR A 6 -3.78 1.13 4.48
CA THR A 6 -4.40 1.87 5.59
C THR A 6 -5.04 0.95 6.62
N HIS A 7 -5.33 1.49 7.79
CA HIS A 7 -6.27 0.90 8.73
C HIS A 7 -7.68 0.85 8.13
N GLY A 8 -8.43 -0.21 8.48
CA GLY A 8 -9.78 -0.41 7.97
C GLY A 8 -9.81 -0.57 6.44
N ILE A 9 -10.82 0.02 5.81
CA ILE A 9 -11.07 -0.07 4.35
C ILE A 9 -10.68 1.19 3.58
N PHE A 10 -10.03 2.16 4.23
CA PHE A 10 -9.79 3.48 3.63
C PHE A 10 -8.97 3.39 2.33
N SER A 11 -7.98 2.50 2.24
CA SER A 11 -7.21 2.22 1.02
C SER A 11 -8.05 1.80 -0.18
N GLU A 12 -9.12 1.02 0.04
CA GLU A 12 -10.04 0.63 -1.03
C GLU A 12 -10.93 1.80 -1.45
N GLU A 13 -11.46 2.56 -0.49
CA GLU A 13 -12.40 3.65 -0.75
C GLU A 13 -11.72 4.88 -1.37
N ILE A 14 -10.47 5.16 -1.01
CA ILE A 14 -9.71 6.24 -1.64
C ILE A 14 -9.30 5.88 -3.07
N LEU A 15 -8.97 4.61 -3.35
CA LEU A 15 -8.74 4.14 -4.71
C LEU A 15 -10.02 4.26 -5.55
N LYS A 16 -11.17 3.81 -5.03
CA LYS A 16 -12.47 3.99 -5.71
C LYS A 16 -12.79 5.47 -5.96
N SER A 17 -12.45 6.35 -5.03
CA SER A 17 -12.64 7.80 -5.18
C SER A 17 -11.76 8.36 -6.30
N ALA A 18 -10.48 7.95 -6.37
CA ALA A 18 -9.60 8.29 -7.47
C ALA A 18 -10.14 7.75 -8.80
N GLU A 19 -10.65 6.52 -8.83
CA GLU A 19 -11.22 5.92 -10.04
C GLU A 19 -12.50 6.61 -10.50
N MET A 20 -13.32 7.11 -9.56
CA MET A 20 -14.50 7.90 -9.88
C MET A 20 -14.15 9.21 -10.59
N ILE A 21 -13.01 9.82 -10.25
CA ILE A 21 -12.58 11.12 -10.79
C ILE A 21 -11.76 10.94 -12.07
N PHE A 22 -10.86 9.96 -12.10
CA PHE A 22 -9.85 9.80 -13.14
C PHE A 22 -10.03 8.55 -14.03
N GLY A 23 -11.04 7.73 -13.76
CA GLY A 23 -11.22 6.42 -14.40
C GLY A 23 -10.41 5.30 -13.73
N ILE A 24 -10.60 4.06 -14.15
CA ILE A 24 -9.91 2.89 -13.58
C ILE A 24 -8.38 3.12 -13.59
N GLN A 25 -7.73 2.84 -12.47
CA GLN A 25 -6.29 3.04 -12.32
C GLN A 25 -5.55 1.72 -12.50
N ASP A 26 -4.73 1.64 -13.55
CA ASP A 26 -3.85 0.51 -13.78
C ASP A 26 -2.62 0.55 -12.86
N ASN A 27 -2.09 -0.62 -12.53
CA ASN A 27 -0.87 -0.76 -11.73
C ASN A 27 -0.93 -0.16 -10.30
N VAL A 28 -2.14 -0.08 -9.73
CA VAL A 28 -2.41 0.37 -8.36
C VAL A 28 -3.07 -0.75 -7.56
N GLY A 29 -2.67 -0.94 -6.30
CA GLY A 29 -3.28 -1.91 -5.39
C GLY A 29 -3.64 -1.31 -4.04
N ALA A 30 -4.61 -1.91 -3.36
CA ALA A 30 -5.04 -1.51 -2.02
C ALA A 30 -4.83 -2.65 -1.00
N VAL A 31 -4.30 -2.32 0.17
CA VAL A 31 -4.13 -3.22 1.32
C VAL A 31 -4.91 -2.64 2.50
N THR A 32 -5.77 -3.48 3.07
CA THR A 32 -6.53 -3.16 4.27
C THR A 32 -5.88 -3.81 5.49
N PHE A 33 -5.89 -3.09 6.61
CA PHE A 33 -5.50 -3.60 7.92
C PHE A 33 -6.70 -3.67 8.86
N LYS A 34 -7.15 -4.89 9.15
CA LYS A 34 -8.37 -5.18 9.93
C LYS A 34 -8.03 -5.62 11.36
N PRO A 35 -8.97 -5.49 12.32
CA PRO A 35 -8.77 -5.98 13.67
C PRO A 35 -8.38 -7.46 13.71
N GLY A 36 -7.35 -7.79 14.49
CA GLY A 36 -6.82 -9.15 14.62
C GLY A 36 -5.71 -9.51 13.63
N GLU A 37 -5.42 -8.64 12.65
CA GLU A 37 -4.26 -8.82 11.77
C GLU A 37 -2.96 -8.32 12.43
N GLY A 38 -1.85 -8.96 12.07
CA GLY A 38 -0.50 -8.57 12.48
C GLY A 38 0.28 -7.90 11.36
N ILE A 39 1.48 -7.42 11.69
CA ILE A 39 2.41 -6.82 10.72
C ILE A 39 2.86 -7.85 9.70
N GLU A 40 3.10 -9.10 10.11
CA GLU A 40 3.51 -10.19 9.21
C GLU A 40 2.46 -10.43 8.11
N GLY A 41 1.18 -10.39 8.47
CA GLY A 41 0.08 -10.51 7.51
C GLY A 41 0.01 -9.33 6.53
N LEU A 42 0.34 -8.12 6.98
CA LEU A 42 0.45 -6.96 6.08
C LEU A 42 1.63 -7.09 5.11
N VAL A 43 2.78 -7.56 5.59
CA VAL A 43 3.95 -7.83 4.75
C VAL A 43 3.61 -8.86 3.67
N GLU A 44 2.89 -9.92 4.02
CA GLU A 44 2.43 -10.93 3.05
C GLU A 44 1.47 -10.33 2.01
N LYS A 45 0.51 -9.49 2.42
CA LYS A 45 -0.42 -8.80 1.51
C LYS A 45 0.31 -7.87 0.55
N TYR A 46 1.27 -7.08 1.05
CA TYR A 46 2.08 -6.20 0.21
C TYR A 46 2.88 -7.00 -0.82
N ASN A 47 3.62 -8.04 -0.38
CA ASN A 47 4.39 -8.89 -1.29
C ASN A 47 3.50 -9.58 -2.35
N THR A 48 2.29 -9.99 -1.96
CA THR A 48 1.31 -10.55 -2.90
C THR A 48 0.93 -9.55 -4.00
N LEU A 49 0.76 -8.27 -3.67
CA LEU A 49 0.48 -7.23 -4.67
C LEU A 49 1.72 -6.89 -5.50
N ILE A 50 2.90 -6.78 -4.89
CA ILE A 50 4.15 -6.53 -5.61
C ILE A 50 4.38 -7.59 -6.70
N GLY A 51 4.06 -8.86 -6.43
CA GLY A 51 4.16 -9.94 -7.41
C GLY A 51 3.07 -9.95 -8.50
N LYS A 52 1.99 -9.18 -8.33
CA LYS A 52 0.90 -9.04 -9.32
C LYS A 52 1.02 -7.76 -10.15
N LEU A 53 1.62 -6.73 -9.59
CA LEU A 53 1.78 -5.40 -10.18
C LEU A 53 3.10 -5.32 -10.96
N ASP A 54 3.16 -4.43 -11.95
CA ASP A 54 4.41 -4.10 -12.61
C ASP A 54 5.24 -3.19 -11.69
N SER A 55 6.21 -3.80 -11.03
CA SER A 55 7.09 -3.17 -10.04
C SER A 55 8.52 -3.01 -10.57
N THR A 56 8.72 -3.07 -11.90
CA THR A 56 10.04 -2.93 -12.54
C THR A 56 10.73 -1.60 -12.24
N ASP A 57 9.97 -0.51 -12.25
CA ASP A 57 10.45 0.84 -11.90
C ASP A 57 10.41 1.14 -10.39
N GLY A 58 10.03 0.15 -9.56
CA GLY A 58 9.88 0.31 -8.13
C GLY A 58 8.43 0.40 -7.64
N VAL A 59 8.28 0.64 -6.34
CA VAL A 59 6.98 0.65 -5.64
C VAL A 59 6.88 1.90 -4.76
N LEU A 60 5.80 2.66 -4.92
CA LEU A 60 5.44 3.71 -3.97
C LEU A 60 4.35 3.20 -3.04
N PHE A 61 4.66 3.12 -1.74
CA PHE A 61 3.67 2.85 -0.71
C PHE A 61 3.04 4.15 -0.24
N MET A 62 1.72 4.25 -0.32
CA MET A 62 0.95 5.36 0.25
C MET A 62 0.20 4.88 1.48
N VAL A 63 0.53 5.42 2.65
CA VAL A 63 -0.03 4.95 3.92
C VAL A 63 -0.74 6.07 4.68
N ASP A 64 -1.65 5.68 5.57
CA ASP A 64 -2.44 6.62 6.37
C ASP A 64 -1.61 7.35 7.43
N LEU A 65 -0.92 6.61 8.30
CA LEU A 65 -0.26 7.16 9.49
C LEU A 65 1.21 6.73 9.58
N PHE A 66 2.09 7.70 9.78
CA PHE A 66 3.48 7.44 10.16
C PHE A 66 3.54 6.65 11.48
N GLY A 67 4.34 5.59 11.51
CA GLY A 67 4.48 4.69 12.67
C GLY A 67 3.33 3.70 12.87
N GLY A 68 2.27 3.75 12.07
CA GLY A 68 1.18 2.76 12.09
C GLY A 68 1.57 1.40 11.52
N SER A 69 0.75 0.36 11.73
CA SER A 69 1.04 -0.99 11.22
C SER A 69 1.23 -1.04 9.68
N PRO A 70 0.41 -0.36 8.86
CA PRO A 70 0.66 -0.29 7.41
C PRO A 70 2.01 0.33 7.06
N PHE A 71 2.42 1.39 7.77
CA PHE A 71 3.73 2.05 7.60
C PHE A 71 4.89 1.12 8.01
N ASN A 72 4.79 0.46 9.16
CA ASN A 72 5.84 -0.43 9.65
C ASN A 72 6.05 -1.63 8.71
N ALA A 73 4.95 -2.23 8.23
CA ALA A 73 5.01 -3.32 7.25
C ALA A 73 5.63 -2.88 5.91
N ALA A 74 5.23 -1.70 5.39
CA ALA A 74 5.83 -1.15 4.18
C ALA A 74 7.33 -0.84 4.37
N SER A 75 7.72 -0.34 5.56
CA SER A 75 9.11 -0.01 5.90
C SER A 75 10.02 -1.25 5.89
N ILE A 76 9.53 -2.39 6.41
CA ILE A 76 10.28 -3.66 6.37
C ILE A 76 10.65 -4.04 4.93
N ILE A 77 9.74 -3.82 3.99
CA ILE A 77 9.93 -4.13 2.58
C ILE A 77 10.83 -3.07 1.92
N ALA A 78 10.49 -1.80 2.05
CA ALA A 78 11.20 -0.69 1.41
C ALA A 78 12.68 -0.63 1.81
N MET A 79 13.02 -0.94 3.07
CA MET A 79 14.41 -0.99 3.53
C MET A 79 15.27 -2.07 2.83
N GLN A 80 14.65 -3.04 2.16
CA GLN A 80 15.35 -4.10 1.43
C GLN A 80 15.51 -3.80 -0.07
N HIS A 81 14.94 -2.70 -0.56
CA HIS A 81 14.86 -2.38 -1.99
C HIS A 81 15.11 -0.89 -2.25
N GLU A 82 16.15 -0.55 -3.03
CA GLU A 82 16.53 0.85 -3.29
C GLU A 82 15.46 1.68 -4.02
N ASN A 83 14.60 1.04 -4.82
CA ASN A 83 13.55 1.72 -5.59
C ASN A 83 12.16 1.58 -4.95
N MET A 84 12.08 1.55 -3.63
CA MET A 84 10.80 1.49 -2.91
C MET A 84 10.73 2.57 -1.85
N GLU A 85 9.68 3.38 -1.92
CA GLU A 85 9.52 4.57 -1.09
C GLU A 85 8.16 4.61 -0.41
N ILE A 86 8.06 5.37 0.68
CA ILE A 86 6.85 5.45 1.50
C ILE A 86 6.44 6.92 1.68
N VAL A 87 5.20 7.23 1.32
CA VAL A 87 4.56 8.51 1.60
C VAL A 87 3.41 8.28 2.58
N THR A 88 3.40 9.04 3.67
CA THR A 88 2.38 8.96 4.72
C THR A 88 1.36 10.08 4.61
N GLY A 89 0.18 9.92 5.20
CA GLY A 89 -0.85 10.97 5.21
C GLY A 89 -1.65 11.00 3.91
N VAL A 90 -1.88 9.84 3.29
CA VAL A 90 -2.75 9.72 2.10
C VAL A 90 -4.13 10.35 2.35
N ASN A 91 -4.64 11.11 1.38
CA ASN A 91 -5.84 11.94 1.51
C ASN A 91 -6.76 11.92 0.28
#